data_AF-A0A9D0XR46-F1
#
_entry.id   AF-A0A9D0XR46-F1
#
_cell.length_a   1.000
_cell.length_b   1.000
_cell.length_c   1.000
_cell.angle_alpha   90.00
_cell.angle_beta   90.00
_cell.angle_gamma   90.00
#
_symmetry.space_group_name_H-M   'P 1'
#
loop_
_entity.id
_entity.type
_entity.pdbx_description
1 polymer ?
#
loop_
_entity_poly.entity_id
_entity_poly.type
_entity_poly.pdbx_seq_one_letter_code
_entity_poly.pdbx_strand_id
1 'polypeptide(L)' 'MTRADDRLTELEHLKELRKQGQLDTLAYYKGLLKLAADLVQNLRDEDISEEEAKRQIPLVLVFLEEQIAKFKGRGG' A
#
# COMPACT_ATOMS: atom_id res chain seq x y z
N MET A 1 6.92 -18.93 -8.12
CA MET A 1 6.41 -17.99 -7.11
C MET A 1 5.16 -17.35 -7.67
N THR A 2 4.13 -17.19 -6.84
CA THR A 2 2.92 -16.49 -7.23
C THR A 2 3.13 -14.97 -7.14
N ARG A 3 2.34 -14.17 -7.85
CA ARG A 3 2.39 -12.70 -7.76
C ARG A 3 2.16 -12.20 -6.32
N ALA A 4 1.47 -12.97 -5.49
CA ALA A 4 1.25 -12.67 -4.08
C ALA A 4 2.52 -12.91 -3.22
N ASP A 5 3.25 -14.00 -3.47
CA ASP A 5 4.50 -14.32 -2.77
C ASP A 5 5.57 -13.25 -3.03
N ASP A 6 5.61 -12.70 -4.24
CA ASP A 6 6.55 -11.65 -4.63
C ASP A 6 6.29 -10.34 -3.85
N ARG A 7 5.01 -10.00 -3.61
CA ARG A 7 4.62 -8.76 -2.92
C ARG A 7 4.82 -8.83 -1.42
N LEU A 8 4.58 -10.00 -0.83
CA LEU A 8 4.90 -10.23 0.58
C LEU A 8 6.41 -10.11 0.81
N THR A 9 7.21 -10.72 -0.06
CA THR A 9 8.67 -10.62 -0.03
C THR A 9 9.15 -9.16 -0.13
N GLU A 10 8.54 -8.37 -1.02
CA GLU A 10 8.90 -6.96 -1.19
C GLU A 10 8.51 -6.10 0.03
N LEU A 11 7.37 -6.38 0.67
CA LEU A 11 6.97 -5.74 1.92
C LEU A 11 7.95 -6.07 3.06
N GLU A 12 8.33 -7.34 3.20
CA GLU A 12 9.30 -7.79 4.21
C GLU A 12 10.66 -7.15 3.99
N HIS A 13 11.11 -7.05 2.74
CA HIS A 13 12.34 -6.37 2.40
C HIS A 13 12.32 -4.89 2.79
N LEU A 14 11.25 -4.16 2.45
CA LEU A 14 11.11 -2.75 2.84
C LEU A 14 11.14 -2.56 4.37
N LYS A 15 10.47 -3.44 5.11
CA LYS A 15 10.46 -3.43 6.58
C LYS A 15 11.85 -3.65 7.16
N GLU A 16 12.60 -4.60 6.60
CA GLU A 16 13.95 -4.92 7.06
C GLU A 16 14.93 -3.78 6.76
N LEU A 17 14.91 -3.21 5.56
CA LEU A 17 15.71 -2.04 5.21
C LEU A 17 15.44 -0.84 6.15
N ARG A 18 14.16 -0.60 6.48
CA ARG A 18 13.78 0.45 7.44
C ARG A 18 14.30 0.15 8.85
N LYS A 19 14.17 -1.09 9.31
CA LYS A 19 14.65 -1.54 10.63
C LYS A 19 16.18 -1.40 10.75
N GLN A 20 16.91 -1.64 9.67
CA GLN A 20 18.36 -1.47 9.59
C GLN A 20 18.81 -0.02 9.44
N GLY A 21 17.88 0.94 9.36
CA GLY A 21 18.18 2.36 9.15
C GLY A 21 18.66 2.70 7.75
N GLN A 22 18.56 1.77 6.80
CA GLN A 22 18.98 1.95 5.40
C GLN A 22 17.96 2.72 4.58
N LEU A 23 16.73 2.86 5.07
CA LEU A 23 15.72 3.76 4.51
C LEU A 23 15.36 4.84 5.53
N ASP A 24 15.47 6.09 5.09
CA ASP A 24 14.86 7.20 5.81
C ASP A 24 13.32 7.13 5.74
N THR A 25 12.65 7.95 6.56
CA THR A 25 11.19 7.92 6.69
C THR A 25 10.49 8.23 5.36
N LEU A 26 11.04 9.14 4.55
CA LEU A 26 10.43 9.57 3.29
C LEU A 26 10.59 8.49 2.20
N ALA A 27 11.77 7.89 2.11
CA ALA A 27 12.08 6.79 1.21
C ALA A 27 11.21 5.56 1.55
N TYR A 28 11.08 5.24 2.84
CA TYR A 28 10.21 4.15 3.29
C TYR A 28 8.74 4.42 2.94
N TYR A 29 8.22 5.63 3.22
CA TYR A 29 6.86 6.02 2.86
C TYR A 29 6.60 5.90 1.35
N LYS A 30 7.51 6.40 0.50
CA LYS A 30 7.40 6.27 -0.96
C LYS A 30 7.42 4.81 -1.42
N GLY A 31 8.23 3.96 -0.79
CA GLY A 31 8.27 2.53 -1.05
C GLY A 31 6.91 1.85 -0.76
N LEU A 32 6.31 2.15 0.39
CA LEU A 32 4.98 1.63 0.75
C LEU A 32 3.88 2.09 -0.22
N LEU A 33 3.91 3.36 -0.65
CA LEU A 33 2.95 3.86 -1.65
C LEU A 33 3.09 3.15 -2.99
N LYS A 34 4.32 2.90 -3.44
CA LYS A 34 4.57 2.15 -4.68
C LYS A 34 4.01 0.74 -4.58
N LEU A 35 4.32 0.03 -3.49
CA LEU A 35 3.82 -1.33 -3.26
C LEU A 35 2.28 -1.37 -3.23
N ALA A 36 1.64 -0.37 -2.62
CA ALA A 36 0.18 -0.25 -2.62
C ALA A 36 -0.38 -0.03 -4.03
N ALA A 37 0.25 0.82 -4.85
CA ALA A 37 -0.16 1.04 -6.24
C ALA A 37 -0.03 -0.24 -7.09
N ASP A 38 1.06 -0.99 -6.90
CA ASP A 38 1.28 -2.27 -7.59
C ASP A 38 0.25 -3.33 -7.13
N LEU A 39 -0.09 -3.37 -5.84
CA LEU A 39 -1.11 -4.28 -5.30
C LEU A 39 -2.49 -4.00 -5.90
N VAL A 40 -2.85 -2.72 -6.08
CA VAL A 40 -4.12 -2.33 -6.72
C VAL A 40 -4.21 -2.84 -8.16
N GLN A 41 -3.10 -2.90 -8.91
CA GLN A 41 -3.12 -3.47 -10.25
C GLN A 41 -3.41 -4.98 -10.22
N ASN A 42 -2.84 -5.71 -9.26
CA ASN A 42 -3.08 -7.15 -9.12
C ASN A 42 -4.52 -7.44 -8.69
N LEU A 43 -5.05 -6.70 -7.71
CA LEU A 43 -6.40 -6.89 -7.18
C LEU A 43 -7.52 -6.65 -8.20
N ARG A 44 -7.25 -5.90 -9.27
CA ARG A 44 -8.24 -5.69 -10.35
C ARG A 44 -8.54 -6.96 -11.15
N ASP A 45 -7.57 -7.86 -11.22
CA ASP A 45 -7.68 -9.11 -11.98
C ASP A 45 -8.09 -10.30 -11.08
N GLU A 46 -8.24 -10.07 -9.77
CA GLU A 46 -8.61 -11.09 -8.79
C GLU A 46 -10.13 -11.14 -8.57
N ASP A 47 -10.66 -12.35 -8.37
CA ASP A 47 -12.06 -12.57 -8.01
C ASP A 47 -12.24 -12.36 -6.50
N ILE A 48 -12.53 -11.11 -6.12
CA ILE A 48 -12.68 -10.70 -4.71
C ILE A 48 -14.14 -10.91 -4.28
N SER A 49 -14.33 -11.70 -3.23
CA SER A 49 -15.66 -11.95 -2.68
C SER A 49 -16.30 -10.68 -2.09
N GLU A 50 -17.63 -10.61 -2.11
CA GLU A 50 -18.37 -9.47 -1.53
C GLU A 50 -18.09 -9.29 -0.02
N GLU A 51 -17.92 -10.39 0.72
CA GLU A 51 -17.56 -10.31 2.14
C GLU A 51 -16.18 -9.69 2.35
N GLU A 52 -15.19 -10.08 1.53
CA GLU A 52 -13.86 -9.50 1.59
C GLU A 52 -13.88 -8.03 1.23
N ALA A 53 -14.58 -7.67 0.15
CA ALA A 53 -14.76 -6.28 -0.26
C ALA A 53 -15.36 -5.43 0.88
N LYS A 54 -16.42 -5.92 1.55
CA LYS A 54 -17.04 -5.24 2.70
C LYS A 54 -16.07 -4.99 3.85
N ARG A 55 -15.14 -5.92 4.10
CA ARG A 55 -14.11 -5.76 5.15
C ARG A 55 -13.00 -4.79 4.75
N GLN A 56 -12.65 -4.73 3.47
CA GLN A 56 -11.56 -3.88 2.97
C GLN A 56 -11.99 -2.42 2.72
N ILE A 57 -13.24 -2.17 2.30
CA ILE A 57 -13.75 -0.82 1.98
C ILE A 57 -13.44 0.22 3.08
N PRO A 58 -13.72 -0.02 4.37
CA PRO A 58 -13.45 0.98 5.42
C PRO A 58 -11.97 1.36 5.52
N LEU A 59 -11.05 0.40 5.33
CA LEU A 59 -9.61 0.63 5.40
C LEU A 59 -9.14 1.51 4.23
N VAL A 60 -9.64 1.23 3.03
CA VAL A 60 -9.35 2.00 1.82
C VAL A 60 -9.91 3.42 1.95
N LEU A 61 -11.13 3.58 2.46
CA LEU A 61 -11.76 4.89 2.68
C LEU A 61 -10.91 5.77 3.60
N VAL A 62 -10.55 5.27 4.79
CA VAL A 62 -9.73 6.03 5.75
C VAL A 62 -8.41 6.47 5.13
N PHE A 63 -7.75 5.57 4.38
CA PHE A 63 -6.50 5.92 3.71
C PHE A 63 -6.70 7.03 2.67
N LEU A 64 -7.71 6.92 1.81
CA LEU A 64 -7.99 7.88 0.75
C LEU A 64 -8.39 9.25 1.30
N GLU A 65 -9.27 9.30 2.30
CA GLU A 65 -9.70 10.54 2.94
C GLU A 65 -8.52 11.31 3.53
N GLU A 66 -7.64 10.62 4.27
CA GLU A 66 -6.43 11.20 4.84
C GLU A 66 -5.49 11.76 3.74
N GLN A 67 -5.27 11.00 2.66
CA GLN A 67 -4.40 11.46 1.58
C GLN A 67 -5.02 12.65 0.84
N ILE A 68 -6.31 12.61 0.52
CA ILE A 68 -7.01 13.72 -0.17
C ILE A 68 -6.99 14.99 0.67
N ALA A 69 -7.25 14.88 1.98
CA ALA A 69 -7.18 16.02 2.90
C ALA A 69 -5.78 16.64 2.91
N LYS A 70 -4.73 15.81 2.99
CA LYS A 70 -3.34 16.28 2.91
C LYS A 70 -2.98 16.89 1.56
N PHE A 71 -3.49 16.34 0.46
CA PHE A 71 -3.28 16.91 -0.88
C PHE A 71 -3.89 18.31 -0.99
N LYS A 72 -5.14 18.48 -0.54
CA LYS A 72 -5.78 19.81 -0.47
C LYS A 72 -4.98 20.78 0.40
N GLY A 73 -4.50 20.33 1.57
CA GLY A 73 -3.68 21.15 2.47
C GLY A 73 -2.31 21.55 1.92
N ARG A 74 -1.79 20.84 0.90
CA ARG A 74 -0.53 21.16 0.21
C ARG A 74 -0.72 22.11 -0.98
N GLY A 75 -1.95 22.59 -1.22
CA GLY A 75 -2.28 23.52 -2.31
C GLY A 75 -2.55 22.83 -3.65
N GLY A 76 -3.16 21.64 -3.62
CA GLY A 76 -3.78 21.06 -4.82
C GLY A 76 -4.89 21.93 -5.40
#